data_AF-A0AA90ZWN6-F1
#
_entry.id   AF-A0AA90ZWN6-F1
#
_cell.length_a   1.000
_cell.length_b   1.000
_cell.length_c   1.000
_cell.angle_alpha   90.00
_cell.angle_beta   90.00
_cell.angle_gamma   90.00
#
_symmetry.space_group_name_H-M   'P 1'
#
loop_
_entity.id
_entity.type
_entity.pdbx_description
1 polymer ?
#
loop_
_entity_poly.entity_id
_entity_poly.type
_entity_poly.pdbx_seq_one_letter_code
_entity_poly.pdbx_strand_id
1 'polypeptide(L)'
;MTILKTLLGSYIPTFFEMHVATRDDDMTINQMSDGDATVLFHEYIHFLQDITTFYGLNNLYVQSEYLHSVVNRVKGNLQFQVPYMIRDNKDNVLLNQKICRLTNGDSEESSFYLVHSVDEWSDDLADDFISNPPISKIKNIVLNQNDNMRSFGAIAIMESMAYILERLCSPNAYVSSPDYPYRAAELVAIYYDAKFGNDLLRVLALCDMSLQNSNPGLCFVNIMKLVGEGKLLFDTPESIYDYFYNRRVKSVYGRVTSWQDSYNKLLDQVDTCLQDYIKGIDSLKSYHEWINHLVDFSRDWRNNDRYFLLKMARKNDLKKNDCWGYTVARIGSPLMVNANNHYFKLPYDGMQEGESVEMYAALKEIYKLFLEGNKPCGLLTWCNDSLESTPNELCNTAPWKKVGETKLCPYAFFWRHWGLTGCEPV
;
A
#
# COMPACT_ATOMS: atom_id res chain seq x y z
N MET A 1 6.99 5.69 7.15
CA MET A 1 5.94 5.49 6.13
C MET A 1 6.62 5.32 4.79
N THR A 2 6.42 4.20 4.09
CA THR A 2 6.91 4.01 2.72
C THR A 2 5.98 4.75 1.77
N ILE A 3 6.54 5.55 0.86
CA ILE A 3 5.80 6.28 -0.18
C ILE A 3 6.24 5.68 -1.51
N LEU A 4 5.29 5.24 -2.33
CA LEU A 4 5.55 4.79 -3.72
C LEU A 4 5.53 6.04 -4.58
N LYS A 5 6.62 6.30 -5.30
CA LYS A 5 6.84 7.58 -5.99
C LYS A 5 7.04 7.31 -7.46
N THR A 6 6.37 8.09 -8.28
CA THR A 6 6.72 8.31 -9.68
C THR A 6 7.27 9.71 -9.88
N LEU A 7 7.85 9.98 -11.05
CA LEU A 7 8.31 11.31 -11.44
C LEU A 7 7.16 12.36 -11.42
N LEU A 8 5.91 11.91 -11.43
CA LEU A 8 4.70 12.73 -11.62
C LEU A 8 3.59 12.46 -10.57
N GLY A 9 3.81 11.58 -9.59
CA GLY A 9 2.78 11.17 -8.64
C GLY A 9 3.32 10.38 -7.45
N SER A 10 2.47 10.13 -6.46
CA SER A 10 2.80 9.19 -5.39
C SER A 10 1.56 8.67 -4.67
N TYR A 11 1.59 7.42 -4.25
CA TYR A 11 0.59 6.81 -3.39
C TYR A 11 1.14 6.60 -1.98
N ILE A 12 0.32 6.89 -0.98
CA ILE A 12 0.60 6.68 0.43
C ILE A 12 -0.26 5.49 0.91
N PRO A 13 0.33 4.28 0.99
CA PRO A 13 -0.36 3.09 1.47
C PRO A 13 -0.92 3.27 2.88
N THR A 14 -1.92 2.47 3.23
CA THR A 14 -2.62 2.51 4.53
C THR A 14 -3.53 3.73 4.76
N PHE A 15 -3.10 4.92 4.33
CA PHE A 15 -3.87 6.15 4.55
C PHE A 15 -4.70 6.56 3.34
N PHE A 16 -4.70 5.75 2.28
CA PHE A 16 -5.52 5.94 1.10
C PHE A 16 -5.43 7.38 0.59
N GLU A 17 -4.20 7.86 0.44
CA GLU A 17 -3.92 9.18 -0.13
C GLU A 17 -3.04 9.04 -1.37
N MET A 18 -3.44 9.75 -2.42
CA MET A 18 -2.79 9.73 -3.72
C MET A 18 -2.47 11.17 -4.15
N HIS A 19 -1.28 11.38 -4.65
CA HIS A 19 -0.81 12.65 -5.20
C HIS A 19 -0.69 12.48 -6.70
N VAL A 20 -1.40 13.31 -7.45
CA VAL A 20 -1.36 13.32 -8.92
C VAL A 20 -0.85 14.69 -9.33
N ALA A 21 0.28 14.79 -10.05
CA ALA A 21 0.85 16.09 -10.44
C ALA A 21 0.08 16.79 -11.58
N THR A 22 -1.24 16.66 -11.60
CA THR A 22 -2.12 17.45 -12.46
C THR A 22 -2.40 18.81 -11.84
N ARG A 23 -2.73 19.80 -12.67
CA ARG A 23 -3.21 21.13 -12.23
C ARG A 23 -4.70 21.31 -12.49
N ASP A 24 -5.35 20.29 -13.04
CA ASP A 24 -6.79 20.31 -13.26
C ASP A 24 -7.53 20.08 -11.93
N ASP A 25 -8.63 20.80 -11.77
CA ASP A 25 -9.55 20.63 -10.65
C ASP A 25 -10.73 19.73 -11.06
N ASP A 26 -10.98 19.56 -12.36
CA ASP A 26 -11.98 18.63 -12.89
C ASP A 26 -11.31 17.30 -13.30
N MET A 27 -11.47 16.30 -12.42
CA MET A 27 -10.79 15.01 -12.52
C MET A 27 -11.62 13.98 -13.29
N THR A 28 -12.38 14.43 -14.29
CA THR A 28 -13.09 13.56 -15.21
C THR A 28 -12.09 12.81 -16.09
N ILE A 29 -11.86 11.50 -15.82
CA ILE A 29 -10.87 10.64 -16.49
C ILE A 29 -10.87 10.80 -18.03
N ASN A 30 -12.05 10.86 -18.64
CA ASN A 30 -12.18 10.98 -20.10
C ASN A 30 -11.77 12.35 -20.66
N GLN A 31 -11.70 13.38 -19.82
CA GLN A 31 -11.31 14.75 -20.17
C GLN A 31 -9.84 15.03 -19.85
N MET A 32 -9.21 14.23 -18.98
CA MET A 32 -7.79 14.35 -18.65
C MET A 32 -6.89 14.22 -19.88
N SER A 33 -5.72 14.86 -19.84
CA SER A 33 -4.66 14.57 -20.81
C SER A 33 -4.25 13.09 -20.72
N ASP A 34 -3.75 12.51 -21.81
CA ASP A 34 -3.35 11.10 -21.79
C ASP A 34 -2.19 10.86 -20.79
N GLY A 35 -1.32 11.85 -20.60
CA GLY A 35 -0.25 11.82 -19.60
C GLY A 35 -0.80 11.78 -18.17
N ASP A 36 -1.68 12.71 -17.82
CA ASP A 36 -2.26 12.75 -16.47
C ASP A 36 -3.10 11.49 -16.18
N ALA A 37 -3.85 11.00 -17.16
CA ALA A 37 -4.64 9.78 -17.01
C ALA A 37 -3.74 8.56 -16.75
N THR A 38 -2.57 8.52 -17.41
CA THR A 38 -1.59 7.45 -17.22
C THR A 38 -0.95 7.50 -15.83
N VAL A 39 -0.60 8.69 -15.33
CA VAL A 39 -0.10 8.87 -13.96
C VAL A 39 -1.16 8.46 -12.93
N LEU A 40 -2.40 8.95 -13.08
CA LEU A 40 -3.51 8.55 -12.22
C LEU A 40 -3.69 7.04 -12.23
N PHE A 41 -3.62 6.41 -13.40
CA PHE A 41 -3.75 4.96 -13.52
C PHE A 41 -2.62 4.22 -12.78
N HIS A 42 -1.36 4.64 -12.93
CA HIS A 42 -0.22 4.05 -12.21
C HIS A 42 -0.45 4.10 -10.69
N GLU A 43 -0.78 5.27 -10.15
CA GLU A 43 -1.03 5.42 -8.71
C GLU A 43 -2.29 4.67 -8.26
N TYR A 44 -3.30 4.56 -9.12
CA TYR A 44 -4.49 3.74 -8.87
C TYR A 44 -4.15 2.24 -8.83
N ILE A 45 -3.19 1.77 -9.61
CA ILE A 45 -2.68 0.40 -9.49
C ILE A 45 -2.03 0.19 -8.12
N HIS A 46 -1.29 1.16 -7.57
CA HIS A 46 -0.78 1.06 -6.21
C HIS A 46 -1.89 0.97 -5.15
N PHE A 47 -2.97 1.71 -5.33
CA PHE A 47 -4.15 1.56 -4.49
C PHE A 47 -4.75 0.15 -4.58
N LEU A 48 -4.93 -0.39 -5.78
CA LEU A 48 -5.40 -1.76 -5.97
C LEU A 48 -4.44 -2.79 -5.37
N GLN A 49 -3.13 -2.58 -5.45
CA GLN A 49 -2.13 -3.43 -4.81
C GLN A 49 -2.30 -3.43 -3.28
N ASP A 50 -2.53 -2.25 -2.69
CA ASP A 50 -2.68 -2.08 -1.24
C ASP A 50 -3.89 -2.88 -0.71
N ILE A 51 -5.04 -2.80 -1.38
CA ILE A 51 -6.27 -3.43 -0.90
C ILE A 51 -6.47 -4.87 -1.39
N THR A 52 -5.86 -5.28 -2.52
CA THR A 52 -6.11 -6.61 -3.11
C THR A 52 -4.96 -7.59 -2.94
N THR A 53 -3.77 -7.17 -2.48
CA THR A 53 -2.65 -8.10 -2.28
C THR A 53 -2.47 -8.48 -0.82
N PHE A 54 -2.03 -9.72 -0.57
CA PHE A 54 -1.70 -10.15 0.79
C PHE A 54 -0.65 -9.22 1.41
N TYR A 55 0.37 -8.80 0.65
CA TYR A 55 1.41 -7.90 1.15
C TYR A 55 0.88 -6.50 1.48
N GLY A 56 0.04 -5.92 0.60
CA GLY A 56 -0.64 -4.64 0.84
C GLY A 56 -1.53 -4.68 2.09
N LEU A 57 -2.41 -5.68 2.18
CA LEU A 57 -3.26 -5.91 3.34
C LEU A 57 -2.44 -6.13 4.62
N ASN A 58 -1.32 -6.84 4.53
CA ASN A 58 -0.43 -7.02 5.68
C ASN A 58 0.22 -5.70 6.09
N ASN A 59 0.65 -4.86 5.14
CA ASN A 59 1.17 -3.53 5.48
C ASN A 59 0.09 -2.67 6.16
N LEU A 60 -1.14 -2.63 5.62
CA LEU A 60 -2.31 -2.00 6.24
C LEU A 60 -2.51 -2.45 7.69
N TYR A 61 -2.52 -3.78 7.92
CA TYR A 61 -2.63 -4.37 9.24
C TYR A 61 -1.50 -3.92 10.17
N VAL A 62 -0.24 -4.00 9.74
CA VAL A 62 0.92 -3.66 10.56
C VAL A 62 0.93 -2.18 10.96
N GLN A 63 0.59 -1.28 10.04
CA GLN A 63 0.51 0.15 10.37
C GLN A 63 -0.66 0.45 11.30
N SER A 64 -1.81 -0.21 11.11
CA SER A 64 -2.96 -0.04 11.97
C SER A 64 -2.71 -0.55 13.38
N GLU A 65 -2.08 -1.71 13.53
CA GLU A 65 -1.73 -2.27 14.84
C GLU A 65 -0.70 -1.41 15.56
N TYR A 66 0.23 -0.78 14.84
CA TYR A 66 1.11 0.23 15.45
C TYR A 66 0.30 1.38 16.03
N LEU A 67 -0.63 1.96 15.27
CA LEU A 67 -1.45 3.07 15.75
C LEU A 67 -2.27 2.68 16.99
N HIS A 68 -2.98 1.54 16.94
CA HIS A 68 -3.73 0.99 18.07
C HIS A 68 -2.85 0.72 19.28
N SER A 69 -1.65 0.16 19.08
CA SER A 69 -0.69 -0.16 20.13
C SER A 69 -0.15 1.09 20.83
N VAL A 70 0.21 2.13 20.08
CA VAL A 70 0.68 3.41 20.64
C VAL A 70 -0.44 4.08 21.41
N VAL A 71 -1.63 4.21 20.81
CA VAL A 71 -2.81 4.81 21.47
C VAL A 71 -3.09 4.13 22.81
N ASN A 72 -3.12 2.80 22.84
CA ASN A 72 -3.37 2.04 24.07
C ASN A 72 -2.28 2.21 25.13
N ARG A 73 -1.03 2.45 24.73
CA ARG A 73 0.10 2.65 25.67
C ARG A 73 0.16 4.06 26.25
N VAL A 74 -0.27 5.07 25.48
CA VAL A 74 -0.22 6.47 25.92
C VAL A 74 -1.49 6.93 26.63
N LYS A 75 -2.60 6.21 26.42
CA LYS A 75 -3.89 6.52 27.04
C LYS A 75 -3.78 6.57 28.57
N GLY A 76 -4.23 7.69 29.14
CA GLY A 76 -4.19 7.94 30.59
C GLY A 76 -2.87 8.55 31.09
N ASN A 77 -1.84 8.68 30.25
CA ASN A 77 -0.62 9.40 30.61
C ASN A 77 -0.83 10.90 30.43
N LEU A 78 -0.30 11.71 31.35
CA LEU A 78 -0.28 13.17 31.18
C LEU A 78 0.65 13.58 30.03
N GLN A 79 1.81 12.93 29.92
CA GLN A 79 2.81 13.21 28.90
C GLN A 79 3.41 11.92 28.36
N PHE A 80 3.83 11.91 27.09
CA PHE A 80 4.59 10.82 26.48
C PHE A 80 5.56 11.33 25.41
N GLN A 81 6.65 10.60 25.20
CA GLN A 81 7.71 11.03 24.28
C GLN A 81 7.34 10.73 22.83
N VAL A 82 7.63 11.68 21.92
CA VAL A 82 7.57 11.47 20.47
C VAL A 82 8.92 11.82 19.79
N PRO A 83 9.37 11.10 18.75
CA PRO A 83 8.83 9.86 18.19
C PRO A 83 8.65 8.73 19.21
N TYR A 84 7.52 8.03 19.12
CA TYR A 84 7.16 6.96 20.02
C TYR A 84 7.83 5.66 19.58
N MET A 85 8.78 5.19 20.40
CA MET A 85 9.47 3.92 20.19
C MET A 85 8.86 2.81 21.06
N ILE A 86 8.30 1.79 20.42
CA ILE A 86 7.89 0.55 21.09
C ILE A 86 9.15 -0.26 21.43
N ARG A 87 9.32 -0.61 22.71
CA ARG A 87 10.49 -1.32 23.24
C ARG A 87 10.13 -2.70 23.80
N ASP A 88 9.19 -3.37 23.15
CA ASP A 88 8.76 -4.72 23.48
C ASP A 88 8.09 -5.35 22.25
N ASN A 89 7.84 -6.66 22.32
CA ASN A 89 7.12 -7.38 21.27
C ASN A 89 5.91 -8.15 21.82
N LYS A 90 5.23 -7.62 22.85
CA LYS A 90 4.10 -8.30 23.52
C LYS A 90 2.90 -8.49 22.60
N ASP A 91 2.70 -7.55 21.68
CA ASP A 91 1.62 -7.52 20.68
C ASP A 91 2.13 -7.82 19.26
N ASN A 92 3.37 -8.27 19.10
CA ASN A 92 4.04 -8.54 17.83
C ASN A 92 4.22 -7.32 16.89
N VAL A 93 3.92 -6.10 17.32
CA VAL A 93 4.00 -4.90 16.47
C VAL A 93 5.43 -4.67 15.98
N LEU A 94 6.41 -4.71 16.90
CA LEU A 94 7.81 -4.46 16.57
C LEU A 94 8.38 -5.52 15.61
N LEU A 95 8.06 -6.80 15.83
CA LEU A 95 8.42 -7.89 14.92
C LEU A 95 7.84 -7.66 13.53
N ASN A 96 6.55 -7.35 13.44
CA ASN A 96 5.86 -7.16 12.17
C ASN A 96 6.43 -5.96 11.40
N GLN A 97 6.71 -4.84 12.08
CA GLN A 97 7.38 -3.68 11.46
C GLN A 97 8.77 -4.04 10.93
N LYS A 98 9.56 -4.82 11.68
CA LYS A 98 10.89 -5.28 11.24
C LYS A 98 10.78 -6.19 10.00
N ILE A 99 9.83 -7.13 9.98
CA ILE A 99 9.59 -8.02 8.82
C ILE A 99 9.18 -7.21 7.59
N CYS A 100 8.21 -6.30 7.70
CA CYS A 100 7.79 -5.43 6.59
C CYS A 100 8.97 -4.59 6.06
N ARG A 101 9.80 -4.02 6.95
CA ARG A 101 10.98 -3.26 6.52
C ARG A 101 11.96 -4.11 5.72
N LEU A 102 12.25 -5.33 6.17
CA LEU A 102 13.21 -6.21 5.50
C LEU A 102 12.68 -6.72 4.16
N THR A 103 11.37 -6.95 4.04
CA THR A 103 10.74 -7.50 2.83
C THR A 103 10.34 -6.45 1.78
N ASN A 104 10.37 -5.15 2.14
CA ASN A 104 10.10 -4.06 1.21
C ASN A 104 11.12 -3.97 0.07
N GLY A 105 12.40 -4.20 0.36
CA GLY A 105 13.49 -3.93 -0.57
C GLY A 105 13.78 -2.43 -0.75
N ASP A 106 14.70 -2.12 -1.65
CA ASP A 106 15.14 -0.75 -1.93
C ASP A 106 14.22 -0.07 -2.95
N SER A 107 14.11 1.25 -2.85
CA SER A 107 13.31 2.10 -3.74
C SER A 107 14.14 3.13 -4.52
N GLU A 108 15.46 3.16 -4.33
CA GLU A 108 16.33 4.16 -4.96
C GLU A 108 16.42 3.95 -6.47
N GLU A 109 16.02 4.97 -7.22
CA GLU A 109 15.95 4.93 -8.67
C GLU A 109 17.31 4.75 -9.33
N SER A 110 17.32 4.03 -10.45
CA SER A 110 18.49 3.92 -11.32
C SER A 110 18.04 3.88 -12.77
N SER A 111 18.43 4.91 -13.55
CA SER A 111 17.99 5.05 -14.95
C SER A 111 18.43 3.88 -15.82
N PHE A 112 19.60 3.29 -15.53
CA PHE A 112 20.12 2.12 -16.22
C PHE A 112 20.49 1.06 -15.19
N TYR A 113 19.86 -0.11 -15.28
CA TYR A 113 20.10 -1.22 -14.36
C TYR A 113 20.18 -2.55 -15.11
N LEU A 114 21.20 -3.35 -14.82
CA LEU A 114 21.36 -4.70 -15.33
C LEU A 114 21.53 -5.66 -14.17
N VAL A 115 20.84 -6.79 -14.19
CA VAL A 115 20.98 -7.84 -13.17
C VAL A 115 22.01 -8.86 -13.64
N HIS A 116 23.14 -8.94 -12.95
CA HIS A 116 24.20 -9.92 -13.22
C HIS A 116 24.40 -10.92 -12.06
N SER A 117 23.93 -10.62 -10.85
CA SER A 117 23.84 -11.60 -9.76
C SER A 117 22.54 -11.46 -8.98
N VAL A 118 22.06 -12.59 -8.46
CA VAL A 118 20.89 -12.67 -7.58
C VAL A 118 21.24 -13.60 -6.42
N ASP A 119 21.44 -13.01 -5.25
CA ASP A 119 21.94 -13.66 -4.06
C ASP A 119 20.85 -13.70 -2.97
N GLU A 120 20.80 -14.80 -2.21
CA GLU A 120 19.87 -14.93 -1.08
C GLU A 120 20.63 -14.70 0.23
N TRP A 121 20.23 -13.66 0.96
CA TRP A 121 20.78 -13.33 2.26
C TRP A 121 19.79 -13.70 3.36
N SER A 122 20.27 -13.81 4.60
CA SER A 122 19.42 -14.06 5.76
C SER A 122 19.74 -13.07 6.86
N ASP A 123 18.74 -12.31 7.27
CA ASP A 123 18.82 -11.35 8.36
C ASP A 123 18.24 -11.96 9.64
N ASP A 124 19.01 -11.86 10.73
CA ASP A 124 18.55 -12.26 12.06
C ASP A 124 17.47 -11.31 12.57
N LEU A 125 16.33 -11.88 12.94
CA LEU A 125 15.26 -11.14 13.60
C LEU A 125 15.51 -10.98 15.09
N ALA A 126 16.31 -11.89 15.67
CA ALA A 126 16.72 -11.84 17.07
C ALA A 126 17.41 -10.51 17.38
N ASP A 127 16.79 -9.76 18.27
CA ASP A 127 17.26 -8.54 18.92
C ASP A 127 16.70 -8.57 20.35
N ASP A 128 17.21 -7.75 21.26
CA ASP A 128 16.88 -7.77 22.70
C ASP A 128 15.37 -7.64 22.97
N PHE A 129 14.61 -7.09 22.02
CA PHE A 129 13.18 -6.82 22.13
C PHE A 129 12.28 -7.78 21.32
N ILE A 130 12.84 -8.61 20.45
CA ILE A 130 12.10 -9.33 19.39
C ILE A 130 12.43 -10.84 19.43
N SER A 131 12.26 -11.48 20.58
CA SER A 131 12.35 -12.94 20.64
C SER A 131 11.04 -13.58 20.17
N ASN A 132 11.05 -14.24 19.02
CA ASN A 132 9.93 -15.01 18.48
C ASN A 132 10.45 -16.36 17.96
N PRO A 133 10.36 -17.45 18.75
CA PRO A 133 10.96 -18.74 18.36
C PRO A 133 10.47 -19.30 17.01
N PRO A 134 9.20 -19.12 16.60
CA PRO A 134 8.76 -19.47 15.25
C PRO A 134 9.41 -18.73 14.08
N ILE A 135 9.90 -17.49 14.26
CA ILE A 135 10.61 -16.72 13.21
C ILE A 135 11.86 -16.08 13.78
N SER A 136 13.02 -16.73 13.58
CA SER A 136 14.32 -16.21 14.00
C SER A 136 15.08 -15.49 12.89
N LYS A 137 14.75 -15.75 11.62
CA LYS A 137 15.42 -15.19 10.44
C LYS A 137 14.44 -14.83 9.34
N ILE A 138 14.76 -13.81 8.55
CA ILE A 138 14.08 -13.46 7.31
C ILE A 138 15.09 -13.57 6.16
N LYS A 139 14.65 -14.14 5.04
CA LYS A 139 15.47 -14.21 3.82
C LYS A 139 15.22 -12.98 2.97
N ASN A 140 16.27 -12.41 2.39
CA ASN A 140 16.20 -11.27 1.49
C ASN A 140 16.91 -11.59 0.18
N ILE A 141 16.48 -10.93 -0.90
CA ILE A 141 17.12 -11.06 -2.22
C ILE A 141 17.98 -9.84 -2.44
N VAL A 142 19.26 -10.07 -2.72
CA VAL A 142 20.23 -9.03 -3.06
C VAL A 142 20.62 -9.17 -4.52
N LEU A 143 20.46 -8.09 -5.28
CA LEU A 143 20.90 -7.98 -6.66
C LEU A 143 22.28 -7.34 -6.69
N ASN A 144 23.13 -7.85 -7.57
CA ASN A 144 24.44 -7.29 -7.88
C ASN A 144 25.28 -6.94 -6.64
N GLN A 145 25.55 -7.92 -5.79
CA GLN A 145 26.24 -7.72 -4.50
C GLN A 145 27.54 -6.88 -4.58
N ASN A 146 28.26 -6.95 -5.71
CA ASN A 146 29.56 -6.30 -5.88
C ASN A 146 29.54 -4.98 -6.65
N ASP A 147 28.39 -4.56 -7.21
CA ASP A 147 28.26 -3.34 -7.99
C ASP A 147 26.81 -2.85 -8.04
N ASN A 148 26.54 -1.59 -7.70
CA ASN A 148 25.18 -1.02 -7.68
C ASN A 148 24.14 -1.93 -6.97
N MET A 149 24.51 -2.43 -5.79
CA MET A 149 23.72 -3.37 -4.99
C MET A 149 22.29 -2.86 -4.74
N ARG A 150 21.30 -3.74 -4.85
CA ARG A 150 19.90 -3.46 -4.50
C ARG A 150 19.26 -4.63 -3.77
N SER A 151 18.46 -4.35 -2.76
CA SER A 151 17.54 -5.32 -2.14
C SER A 151 16.26 -5.42 -2.98
N PHE A 152 16.02 -6.58 -3.60
CA PHE A 152 14.82 -6.83 -4.39
C PHE A 152 13.68 -7.32 -3.50
N GLY A 153 12.66 -6.48 -3.33
CA GLY A 153 11.53 -6.75 -2.45
C GLY A 153 10.20 -6.25 -3.00
N ALA A 154 9.23 -6.08 -2.11
CA ALA A 154 7.87 -5.69 -2.47
C ALA A 154 7.80 -4.38 -3.27
N ILE A 155 8.60 -3.36 -2.95
CA ILE A 155 8.57 -2.07 -3.67
C ILE A 155 8.93 -2.27 -5.14
N ALA A 156 10.04 -2.97 -5.41
CA ALA A 156 10.47 -3.27 -6.78
C ALA A 156 9.39 -4.01 -7.59
N ILE A 157 8.67 -4.94 -6.95
CA ILE A 157 7.60 -5.71 -7.57
C ILE A 157 6.34 -4.86 -7.79
N MET A 158 5.95 -4.02 -6.82
CA MET A 158 4.80 -3.12 -6.93
C MET A 158 4.99 -2.09 -8.05
N GLU A 159 6.15 -1.44 -8.10
CA GLU A 159 6.51 -0.49 -9.15
C GLU A 159 6.60 -1.16 -10.51
N SER A 160 7.19 -2.36 -10.59
CA SER A 160 7.22 -3.13 -11.84
C SER A 160 5.82 -3.49 -12.33
N MET A 161 4.94 -3.93 -11.44
CA MET A 161 3.56 -4.27 -11.79
C MET A 161 2.78 -3.04 -12.29
N ALA A 162 2.89 -1.90 -11.61
CA ALA A 162 2.22 -0.66 -12.00
C ALA A 162 2.74 -0.16 -13.36
N TYR A 163 4.07 -0.14 -13.55
CA TYR A 163 4.69 0.30 -14.80
C TYR A 163 4.45 -0.65 -15.99
N ILE A 164 4.29 -1.96 -15.75
CA ILE A 164 3.84 -2.90 -16.79
C ILE A 164 2.41 -2.57 -17.22
N LEU A 165 1.50 -2.36 -16.28
CA LEU A 165 0.10 -2.02 -16.57
C LEU A 165 0.00 -0.68 -17.30
N GLU A 166 0.72 0.33 -16.86
CA GLU A 166 0.85 1.63 -17.54
C GLU A 166 1.27 1.43 -19.02
N ARG A 167 2.37 0.72 -19.29
CA ARG A 167 2.86 0.51 -20.66
C ARG A 167 1.91 -0.27 -21.55
N LEU A 168 1.20 -1.25 -20.97
CA LEU A 168 0.26 -2.08 -21.71
C LEU A 168 -1.07 -1.36 -21.98
N CYS A 169 -1.53 -0.51 -21.06
CA CYS A 169 -2.81 0.20 -21.18
C CYS A 169 -2.70 1.54 -21.92
N SER A 170 -1.52 2.16 -21.89
CA SER A 170 -1.23 3.46 -22.53
C SER A 170 0.00 3.40 -23.45
N PRO A 171 0.09 2.47 -24.42
CA PRO A 171 1.31 2.22 -25.19
C PRO A 171 1.82 3.42 -26.00
N ASN A 172 0.97 4.42 -26.27
CA ASN A 172 1.31 5.62 -27.02
C ASN A 172 1.44 6.89 -26.15
N ALA A 173 1.21 6.79 -24.84
CA ALA A 173 1.13 7.94 -23.94
C ALA A 173 1.94 7.81 -22.65
N TYR A 174 2.42 6.61 -22.32
CA TYR A 174 3.25 6.40 -21.13
C TYR A 174 4.59 7.14 -21.21
N VAL A 175 5.12 7.55 -20.06
CA VAL A 175 6.43 8.21 -19.95
C VAL A 175 7.46 7.18 -19.51
N SER A 176 8.64 7.19 -20.13
CA SER A 176 9.69 6.25 -19.73
C SER A 176 10.16 6.53 -18.30
N SER A 177 10.03 5.52 -17.45
CA SER A 177 10.58 5.51 -16.08
C SER A 177 11.99 4.89 -16.04
N PRO A 178 12.79 5.17 -14.98
CA PRO A 178 14.05 4.47 -14.71
C PRO A 178 13.94 2.94 -14.75
N ASP A 179 15.04 2.23 -15.02
CA ASP A 179 15.03 0.76 -15.00
C ASP A 179 14.74 0.19 -13.60
N TYR A 180 15.35 0.73 -12.55
CA TYR A 180 15.02 0.35 -11.17
C TYR A 180 14.26 1.49 -10.48
N PRO A 181 13.17 1.22 -9.73
CA PRO A 181 12.54 -0.09 -9.49
C PRO A 181 11.56 -0.59 -10.58
N TYR A 182 11.22 0.25 -11.56
CA TYR A 182 10.06 0.06 -12.46
C TYR A 182 10.16 -1.11 -13.45
N ARG A 183 11.36 -1.60 -13.73
CA ARG A 183 11.60 -2.79 -14.57
C ARG A 183 12.35 -3.88 -13.82
N ALA A 184 12.49 -3.75 -12.51
CA ALA A 184 13.27 -4.68 -11.69
C ALA A 184 12.77 -6.13 -11.83
N ALA A 185 11.44 -6.34 -11.84
CA ALA A 185 10.88 -7.68 -12.00
C ALA A 185 11.14 -8.27 -13.40
N GLU A 186 11.08 -7.46 -14.46
CA GLU A 186 11.48 -7.88 -15.82
C GLU A 186 12.95 -8.30 -15.83
N LEU A 187 13.83 -7.46 -15.29
CA LEU A 187 15.28 -7.67 -15.31
C LEU A 187 15.69 -8.92 -14.50
N VAL A 188 15.09 -9.11 -13.32
CA VAL A 188 15.29 -10.33 -12.52
C VAL A 188 14.75 -11.56 -13.25
N ALA A 189 13.60 -11.46 -13.93
CA ALA A 189 13.08 -12.57 -14.71
C ALA A 189 13.97 -12.91 -15.91
N ILE A 190 14.48 -11.90 -16.63
CA ILE A 190 15.39 -12.06 -17.77
C ILE A 190 16.68 -12.79 -17.35
N TYR A 191 17.20 -12.49 -16.16
CA TYR A 191 18.39 -13.16 -15.61
C TYR A 191 18.23 -14.68 -15.55
N TYR A 192 17.03 -15.18 -15.21
CA TYR A 192 16.76 -16.63 -15.11
C TYR A 192 16.27 -17.24 -16.42
N ASP A 193 15.36 -16.56 -17.13
CA ASP A 193 14.82 -16.99 -18.42
C ASP A 193 14.40 -15.76 -19.25
N ALA A 194 15.17 -15.48 -20.30
CA ALA A 194 14.93 -14.31 -21.15
C ALA A 194 13.57 -14.35 -21.87
N LYS A 195 13.04 -15.53 -22.19
CA LYS A 195 11.75 -15.64 -22.88
C LYS A 195 10.60 -15.27 -21.93
N PHE A 196 10.67 -15.71 -20.69
CA PHE A 196 9.73 -15.36 -19.63
C PHE A 196 9.83 -13.87 -19.29
N GLY A 197 11.03 -13.36 -19.05
CA GLY A 197 11.22 -11.96 -18.65
C GLY A 197 10.86 -10.93 -19.72
N ASN A 198 10.88 -11.30 -21.00
CA ASN A 198 10.41 -10.45 -22.09
C ASN A 198 8.90 -10.54 -22.36
N ASP A 199 8.18 -11.41 -21.65
CA ASP A 199 6.71 -11.52 -21.72
C ASP A 199 6.07 -10.74 -20.57
N LEU A 200 5.68 -9.50 -20.84
CA LEU A 200 5.14 -8.59 -19.82
C LEU A 200 3.91 -9.15 -19.09
N LEU A 201 3.06 -9.95 -19.75
CA LEU A 201 1.90 -10.53 -19.09
C LEU A 201 2.30 -11.65 -18.12
N ARG A 202 3.33 -12.44 -18.45
CA ARG A 202 3.90 -13.42 -17.51
C ARG A 202 4.57 -12.75 -16.32
N VAL A 203 5.36 -11.71 -16.56
CA VAL A 203 6.01 -10.94 -15.49
C VAL A 203 4.95 -10.29 -14.59
N LEU A 204 3.91 -9.69 -15.18
CA LEU A 204 2.77 -9.11 -14.44
C LEU A 204 2.09 -10.13 -13.53
N ALA A 205 1.74 -11.31 -14.09
CA ALA A 205 1.11 -12.38 -13.33
C ALA A 205 1.98 -12.86 -12.16
N LEU A 206 3.29 -12.99 -12.38
CA LEU A 206 4.22 -13.38 -11.32
C LEU A 206 4.41 -12.28 -10.28
N CYS A 207 4.42 -11.00 -10.68
CA CYS A 207 4.46 -9.88 -9.73
C CYS A 207 3.25 -9.93 -8.78
N ASP A 208 2.04 -10.02 -9.33
CA ASP A 208 0.81 -10.09 -8.55
C ASP A 208 0.81 -11.29 -7.59
N MET A 209 1.10 -12.49 -8.10
CA MET A 209 1.16 -13.69 -7.24
C MET A 209 2.30 -13.65 -6.22
N SER A 210 3.41 -12.98 -6.51
CA SER A 210 4.48 -12.76 -5.52
C SER A 210 4.01 -11.83 -4.40
N LEU A 211 3.24 -10.78 -4.72
CA LEU A 211 2.61 -9.89 -3.73
C LEU A 211 1.51 -10.60 -2.91
N GLN A 212 1.06 -11.78 -3.32
CA GLN A 212 0.20 -12.64 -2.50
C GLN A 212 0.93 -13.45 -1.43
N ASN A 213 2.22 -13.18 -1.20
CA ASN A 213 3.04 -13.84 -0.20
C ASN A 213 3.63 -12.83 0.78
N SER A 214 3.96 -13.28 1.99
CA SER A 214 4.54 -12.43 3.04
C SER A 214 5.98 -11.96 2.76
N ASN A 215 6.64 -12.54 1.75
CA ASN A 215 7.96 -12.12 1.26
C ASN A 215 7.96 -12.17 -0.27
N PRO A 216 7.50 -11.10 -0.94
CA PRO A 216 7.32 -11.08 -2.38
C PRO A 216 8.62 -11.29 -3.18
N GLY A 217 9.71 -10.64 -2.77
CA GLY A 217 11.01 -10.76 -3.45
C GLY A 217 11.53 -12.19 -3.46
N LEU A 218 11.49 -12.87 -2.31
CA LEU A 218 11.88 -14.28 -2.19
C LEU A 218 10.97 -15.20 -3.01
N CYS A 219 9.65 -14.95 -2.98
CA CYS A 219 8.69 -15.74 -3.74
C CYS A 219 8.98 -15.66 -5.25
N PHE A 220 9.13 -14.45 -5.77
CA PHE A 220 9.42 -14.18 -7.17
C PHE A 220 10.68 -14.92 -7.64
N VAL A 221 11.80 -14.75 -6.92
CA VAL A 221 13.07 -15.38 -7.26
C VAL A 221 13.00 -16.91 -7.16
N ASN A 222 12.31 -17.47 -6.18
CA ASN A 222 12.19 -18.93 -6.07
C ASN A 222 11.41 -19.52 -7.25
N ILE A 223 10.36 -18.84 -7.74
CA ILE A 223 9.67 -19.28 -8.96
C ILE A 223 10.58 -19.15 -10.17
N MET A 224 11.27 -18.03 -10.34
CA MET A 224 12.16 -17.84 -11.49
C MET A 224 13.34 -18.81 -11.51
N LYS A 225 13.88 -19.18 -10.35
CA LYS A 225 14.88 -20.27 -10.24
C LYS A 225 14.33 -21.59 -10.78
N LEU A 226 13.10 -21.98 -10.38
CA LEU A 226 12.48 -23.21 -10.88
C LEU A 226 12.22 -23.17 -12.39
N VAL A 227 11.84 -21.99 -12.92
CA VAL A 227 11.67 -21.78 -14.37
C VAL A 227 13.00 -21.90 -15.11
N GLY A 228 14.04 -21.19 -14.66
CA GLY A 228 15.38 -21.24 -15.29
C GLY A 228 16.04 -22.61 -15.21
N GLU A 229 15.71 -23.41 -14.19
CA GLU A 229 16.13 -24.82 -14.07
C GLU A 229 15.28 -25.80 -14.90
N GLY A 230 14.22 -25.33 -15.59
CA GLY A 230 13.30 -26.16 -16.36
C GLY A 230 12.40 -27.08 -15.50
N LYS A 231 12.33 -26.86 -14.18
CA LYS A 231 11.51 -27.63 -13.24
C LYS A 231 10.07 -27.16 -13.16
N LEU A 232 9.80 -25.95 -13.66
CA LEU A 232 8.48 -25.34 -13.70
C LEU A 232 8.30 -24.63 -15.03
N LEU A 233 7.17 -24.88 -15.69
CA LEU A 233 6.84 -24.29 -16.99
C LEU A 233 5.44 -23.69 -16.91
N PHE A 234 5.28 -22.53 -17.52
CA PHE A 234 4.02 -21.81 -17.59
C PHE A 234 3.65 -21.54 -19.05
N ASP A 235 2.65 -22.25 -19.54
CA ASP A 235 2.21 -22.15 -20.94
C ASP A 235 1.54 -20.79 -21.21
N THR A 236 0.82 -20.26 -20.23
CA THR A 236 0.10 -18.98 -20.30
C THR A 236 0.33 -18.12 -19.04
N PRO A 237 0.12 -16.80 -19.10
CA PRO A 237 0.10 -15.95 -17.91
C PRO A 237 -0.90 -16.43 -16.83
N GLU A 238 -2.07 -16.93 -17.23
CA GLU A 238 -3.09 -17.49 -16.33
C GLU A 238 -2.59 -18.72 -15.58
N SER A 239 -1.75 -19.55 -16.20
CA SER A 239 -1.22 -20.75 -15.54
C SER A 239 -0.35 -20.44 -14.31
N ILE A 240 0.20 -19.22 -14.22
CA ILE A 240 0.91 -18.73 -13.02
C ILE A 240 -0.08 -18.57 -11.87
N TYR A 241 -1.19 -17.87 -12.10
CA TYR A 241 -2.27 -17.73 -11.11
C TYR A 241 -2.80 -19.09 -10.67
N ASP A 242 -3.14 -19.98 -11.62
CA ASP A 242 -3.64 -21.32 -11.30
C ASP A 242 -2.67 -22.12 -10.43
N TYR A 243 -1.37 -22.02 -10.70
CA TYR A 243 -0.36 -22.67 -9.89
C TYR A 243 -0.38 -22.21 -8.42
N PHE A 244 -0.56 -20.91 -8.16
CA PHE A 244 -0.62 -20.37 -6.79
C PHE A 244 -1.96 -20.68 -6.11
N TYR A 245 -3.09 -20.54 -6.81
CA TYR A 245 -4.42 -20.81 -6.25
C TYR A 245 -4.62 -22.29 -5.90
N ASN A 246 -3.99 -23.20 -6.65
CA ASN A 246 -4.05 -24.64 -6.39
C ASN A 246 -3.07 -25.10 -5.29
N ARG A 247 -2.28 -24.20 -4.71
CA ARG A 247 -1.32 -24.53 -3.65
C ARG A 247 -1.87 -24.27 -2.26
N ARG A 248 -1.36 -25.05 -1.31
CA ARG A 248 -1.58 -24.82 0.11
C ARG A 248 -0.49 -23.90 0.65
N VAL A 249 -0.90 -22.99 1.52
CA VAL A 249 0.01 -22.10 2.24
C VAL A 249 0.14 -22.54 3.69
N LYS A 250 1.30 -22.29 4.28
CA LYS A 250 1.61 -22.65 5.66
C LYS A 250 1.85 -21.38 6.46
N SER A 251 1.10 -21.20 7.55
CA SER A 251 1.36 -20.10 8.48
C SER A 251 2.64 -20.32 9.26
N VAL A 252 3.13 -19.26 9.91
CA VAL A 252 4.29 -19.33 10.81
C VAL A 252 4.14 -20.40 11.89
N TYR A 253 2.92 -20.59 12.41
CA TYR A 253 2.61 -21.59 13.45
C TYR A 253 2.35 -22.99 12.88
N GLY A 254 2.61 -23.20 11.59
CA GLY A 254 2.52 -24.49 10.94
C GLY A 254 1.13 -24.90 10.46
N ARG A 255 0.11 -24.04 10.60
CA ARG A 255 -1.23 -24.32 10.07
C ARG A 255 -1.20 -24.27 8.55
N VAL A 256 -1.69 -25.32 7.91
CA VAL A 256 -1.76 -25.42 6.44
C VAL A 256 -3.19 -25.17 5.98
N THR A 257 -3.39 -24.23 5.05
CA THR A 257 -4.72 -23.84 4.53
C THR A 257 -4.64 -23.56 3.03
N SER A 258 -5.79 -23.33 2.37
CA SER A 258 -5.75 -22.78 1.00
C SER A 258 -5.20 -21.35 1.03
N TRP A 259 -4.67 -20.89 -0.09
CA TRP A 259 -4.27 -19.49 -0.22
C TRP A 259 -5.46 -18.54 0.03
N GLN A 260 -6.63 -18.83 -0.55
CA GLN A 260 -7.84 -18.01 -0.43
C GLN A 260 -8.30 -17.87 1.02
N ASP A 261 -8.30 -18.94 1.81
CA ASP A 261 -8.65 -18.87 3.23
C ASP A 261 -7.67 -18.00 4.02
N SER A 262 -6.38 -18.06 3.67
CA SER A 262 -5.35 -17.23 4.31
C SER A 262 -5.52 -15.76 3.97
N TYR A 263 -5.83 -15.46 2.70
CA TYR A 263 -6.11 -14.11 2.22
C TYR A 263 -7.36 -13.53 2.90
N ASN A 264 -8.49 -14.26 2.83
CA ASN A 264 -9.76 -13.82 3.43
C ASN A 264 -9.64 -13.60 4.94
N LYS A 265 -8.88 -14.46 5.64
CA LYS A 265 -8.61 -14.27 7.07
C LYS A 265 -7.84 -12.98 7.36
N LEU A 266 -6.79 -12.68 6.58
CA LEU A 266 -6.06 -11.42 6.75
C LEU A 266 -6.96 -10.22 6.44
N LEU A 267 -7.78 -10.33 5.39
CA LEU A 267 -8.74 -9.30 5.03
C LEU A 267 -9.76 -9.03 6.15
N ASP A 268 -10.28 -10.07 6.82
CA ASP A 268 -11.17 -9.92 7.99
C ASP A 268 -10.46 -9.18 9.16
N GLN A 269 -9.16 -9.42 9.35
CA GLN A 269 -8.36 -8.72 10.36
C GLN A 269 -8.16 -7.25 10.00
N VAL A 270 -7.86 -6.96 8.72
CA VAL A 270 -7.73 -5.59 8.22
C VAL A 270 -9.05 -4.85 8.36
N ASP A 271 -10.17 -5.45 7.96
CA ASP A 271 -11.51 -4.89 8.15
C ASP A 271 -11.70 -4.48 9.62
N THR A 272 -11.51 -5.42 10.56
CA THR A 272 -11.62 -5.13 11.99
C THR A 272 -10.73 -3.95 12.41
N CYS A 273 -9.45 -3.93 12.01
CA CYS A 273 -8.51 -2.87 12.35
C CYS A 273 -8.94 -1.49 11.84
N LEU A 274 -9.45 -1.41 10.60
CA LEU A 274 -9.93 -0.18 9.97
C LEU A 274 -11.23 0.30 10.61
N GLN A 275 -12.19 -0.60 10.82
CA GLN A 275 -13.45 -0.30 11.50
C GLN A 275 -13.18 0.19 12.93
N ASP A 276 -12.15 -0.34 13.59
CA ASP A 276 -11.85 -0.04 14.99
C ASP A 276 -11.33 1.38 15.26
N TYR A 277 -10.90 2.12 14.23
CA TYR A 277 -10.49 3.52 14.40
C TYR A 277 -11.64 4.41 14.89
N ILE A 278 -12.88 4.11 14.52
CA ILE A 278 -14.09 4.86 14.90
C ILE A 278 -15.11 3.84 15.41
N LYS A 279 -15.68 4.01 16.60
CA LYS A 279 -16.67 3.05 17.13
C LYS A 279 -17.84 3.76 17.76
N GLY A 280 -19.05 3.26 17.49
CA GLY A 280 -20.26 3.70 18.16
C GLY A 280 -20.67 5.14 17.85
N ILE A 281 -20.34 5.65 16.66
CA ILE A 281 -20.69 7.00 16.21
C ILE A 281 -21.58 6.91 14.98
N ASP A 282 -22.89 6.96 15.20
CA ASP A 282 -23.91 6.84 14.15
C ASP A 282 -23.81 7.89 13.05
N SER A 283 -23.29 9.09 13.37
CA SER A 283 -23.10 10.15 12.38
C SER A 283 -21.95 9.89 11.41
N LEU A 284 -21.14 8.85 11.65
CA LEU A 284 -20.01 8.45 10.80
C LEU A 284 -20.23 7.06 10.18
N LYS A 285 -21.49 6.67 9.94
CA LYS A 285 -21.82 5.42 9.22
C LYS A 285 -21.17 5.36 7.84
N SER A 286 -21.09 6.50 7.17
CA SER A 286 -20.48 6.65 5.85
C SER A 286 -18.98 6.27 5.82
N TYR A 287 -18.25 6.43 6.94
CA TYR A 287 -16.88 5.92 7.10
C TYR A 287 -16.84 4.39 7.04
N HIS A 288 -17.73 3.74 7.79
CA HIS A 288 -17.82 2.28 7.88
C HIS A 288 -18.32 1.65 6.58
N GLU A 289 -19.26 2.29 5.90
CA GLU A 289 -19.79 1.86 4.60
C GLU A 289 -18.69 1.83 3.53
N TRP A 290 -17.85 2.86 3.46
CA TRP A 290 -16.73 2.87 2.52
C TRP A 290 -15.73 1.73 2.77
N ILE A 291 -15.40 1.44 4.04
CA ILE A 291 -14.54 0.30 4.38
C ILE A 291 -15.19 -1.02 3.94
N ASN A 292 -16.49 -1.19 4.18
CA ASN A 292 -17.22 -2.39 3.73
C ASN A 292 -17.13 -2.55 2.20
N HIS A 293 -17.32 -1.45 1.44
CA HIS A 293 -17.19 -1.48 -0.02
C HIS A 293 -15.80 -1.94 -0.49
N LEU A 294 -14.73 -1.44 0.15
CA LEU A 294 -13.36 -1.88 -0.16
C LEU A 294 -13.16 -3.36 0.15
N VAL A 295 -13.56 -3.81 1.33
CA VAL A 295 -13.37 -5.19 1.79
C VAL A 295 -14.16 -6.16 0.93
N ASP A 296 -15.42 -5.84 0.61
CA ASP A 296 -16.27 -6.65 -0.25
C ASP A 296 -15.70 -6.76 -1.66
N PHE A 297 -15.22 -5.64 -2.22
CA PHE A 297 -14.59 -5.62 -3.53
C PHE A 297 -13.31 -6.48 -3.56
N SER A 298 -12.40 -6.27 -2.61
CA SER A 298 -11.15 -7.04 -2.52
C SER A 298 -11.41 -8.55 -2.40
N ARG A 299 -12.40 -8.93 -1.58
CA ARG A 299 -12.83 -10.32 -1.41
C ARG A 299 -13.41 -10.90 -2.69
N ASP A 300 -14.34 -10.18 -3.33
CA ASP A 300 -15.00 -10.63 -4.56
C ASP A 300 -13.99 -10.84 -5.68
N TRP A 301 -13.14 -9.84 -5.95
CA TRP A 301 -12.16 -9.92 -7.03
C TRP A 301 -11.17 -11.06 -6.85
N ARG A 302 -10.63 -11.27 -5.65
CA ARG A 302 -9.68 -12.37 -5.42
C ARG A 302 -10.35 -13.74 -5.41
N ASN A 303 -11.61 -13.86 -5.01
CA ASN A 303 -12.29 -15.16 -4.99
C ASN A 303 -12.93 -15.52 -6.33
N ASN A 304 -13.46 -14.53 -7.07
CA ASN A 304 -14.31 -14.74 -8.23
C ASN A 304 -13.70 -14.25 -9.55
N ASP A 305 -12.73 -13.33 -9.52
CA ASP A 305 -12.05 -12.83 -10.73
C ASP A 305 -10.52 -12.80 -10.61
N ARG A 306 -9.92 -13.97 -10.32
CA ARG A 306 -8.48 -14.07 -10.05
C ARG A 306 -7.55 -13.53 -11.15
N TYR A 307 -8.03 -13.33 -12.39
CA TYR A 307 -7.23 -12.84 -13.53
C TYR A 307 -7.46 -11.36 -13.85
N PHE A 308 -8.11 -10.59 -12.98
CA PHE A 308 -8.53 -9.22 -13.27
C PHE A 308 -7.41 -8.31 -13.79
N LEU A 309 -6.18 -8.42 -13.26
CA LEU A 309 -5.04 -7.61 -13.75
C LEU A 309 -4.65 -7.96 -15.19
N LEU A 310 -4.71 -9.24 -15.57
CA LEU A 310 -4.48 -9.66 -16.96
C LEU A 310 -5.59 -9.15 -17.88
N LYS A 311 -6.84 -9.13 -17.42
CA LYS A 311 -7.96 -8.54 -18.17
C LYS A 311 -7.75 -7.05 -18.39
N MET A 312 -7.34 -6.33 -17.35
CA MET A 312 -7.01 -4.91 -17.40
C MET A 312 -5.85 -4.64 -18.35
N ALA A 313 -4.74 -5.37 -18.23
CA ALA A 313 -3.53 -5.23 -19.04
C ALA A 313 -3.73 -5.50 -20.53
N ARG A 314 -4.78 -6.25 -20.92
CA ARG A 314 -5.08 -6.55 -22.32
C ARG A 314 -5.86 -5.44 -23.03
N LYS A 315 -6.23 -4.36 -22.32
CA LYS A 315 -6.91 -3.19 -22.88
C LYS A 315 -5.88 -2.11 -23.17
N ASN A 316 -5.52 -1.94 -24.44
CA ASN A 316 -4.48 -1.01 -24.89
C ASN A 316 -4.93 0.45 -25.08
N ASP A 317 -6.14 0.77 -24.64
CA ASP A 317 -6.71 2.12 -24.62
C ASP A 317 -7.23 2.38 -23.21
N LEU A 318 -6.41 3.05 -22.40
CA LEU A 318 -6.66 3.30 -20.99
C LEU A 318 -8.02 3.96 -20.73
N LYS A 319 -8.40 4.96 -21.53
CA LYS A 319 -9.69 5.67 -21.36
C LYS A 319 -10.90 4.81 -21.71
N LYS A 320 -10.71 3.70 -22.42
CA LYS A 320 -11.73 2.68 -22.72
C LYS A 320 -11.52 1.38 -21.94
N ASN A 321 -10.66 1.38 -20.93
CA ASN A 321 -10.41 0.22 -20.08
C ASN A 321 -11.62 0.00 -19.16
N ASP A 322 -12.56 -0.82 -19.62
CA ASP A 322 -13.77 -1.22 -18.90
C ASP A 322 -13.47 -1.93 -17.57
N CYS A 323 -12.34 -2.64 -17.47
CA CYS A 323 -11.93 -3.27 -16.21
C CYS A 323 -11.55 -2.22 -15.16
N TRP A 324 -10.80 -1.18 -15.53
CA TRP A 324 -10.49 -0.06 -14.64
C TRP A 324 -11.73 0.82 -14.38
N GLY A 325 -12.54 1.10 -15.41
CA GLY A 325 -13.81 1.80 -15.23
C GLY A 325 -14.72 1.09 -14.22
N TYR A 326 -14.78 -0.25 -14.27
CA TYR A 326 -15.51 -1.06 -13.29
C TYR A 326 -14.95 -0.92 -11.87
N THR A 327 -13.63 -0.85 -11.67
CA THR A 327 -13.07 -0.64 -10.32
C THR A 327 -13.46 0.71 -9.76
N VAL A 328 -13.29 1.76 -10.56
CA VAL A 328 -13.64 3.12 -10.15
C VAL A 328 -15.12 3.21 -9.82
N ALA A 329 -15.99 2.63 -10.65
CA ALA A 329 -17.42 2.59 -10.38
C ALA A 329 -17.79 1.80 -9.11
N ARG A 330 -16.98 0.81 -8.69
CA ARG A 330 -17.32 -0.05 -7.55
C ARG A 330 -16.79 0.46 -6.21
N ILE A 331 -15.61 1.07 -6.19
CA ILE A 331 -14.93 1.49 -4.95
C ILE A 331 -14.40 2.93 -4.99
N GLY A 332 -14.54 3.63 -6.11
CA GLY A 332 -14.14 5.01 -6.25
C GLY A 332 -12.62 5.14 -6.28
N SER A 333 -12.11 6.21 -5.67
CA SER A 333 -10.68 6.41 -5.44
C SER A 333 -10.36 6.60 -3.95
N PRO A 334 -9.07 6.48 -3.59
CA PRO A 334 -8.52 7.11 -2.39
C PRO A 334 -8.73 8.63 -2.40
N LEU A 335 -8.39 9.30 -1.30
CA LEU A 335 -8.29 10.75 -1.28
C LEU A 335 -7.17 11.19 -2.22
N MET A 336 -7.48 12.03 -3.21
CA MET A 336 -6.50 12.52 -4.16
C MET A 336 -6.14 13.98 -3.89
N VAL A 337 -4.90 14.34 -4.19
CA VAL A 337 -4.34 15.69 -4.06
C VAL A 337 -3.67 16.06 -5.38
N ASN A 338 -4.04 17.22 -5.95
CA ASN A 338 -3.41 17.72 -7.16
C ASN A 338 -2.20 18.62 -6.85
N ALA A 339 -1.50 19.09 -7.88
CA ALA A 339 -0.34 19.97 -7.71
C ALA A 339 -0.66 21.33 -7.07
N ASN A 340 -1.94 21.71 -7.00
CA ASN A 340 -2.41 22.93 -6.32
C ASN A 340 -2.78 22.69 -4.84
N ASN A 341 -2.57 21.47 -4.31
CA ASN A 341 -3.07 21.01 -3.01
C ASN A 341 -4.60 20.99 -2.89
N HIS A 342 -5.32 20.95 -4.00
CA HIS A 342 -6.75 20.72 -3.96
C HIS A 342 -7.03 19.24 -3.79
N TYR A 343 -7.98 18.94 -2.89
CA TYR A 343 -8.38 17.60 -2.53
C TYR A 343 -9.64 17.20 -3.29
N PHE A 344 -9.68 15.98 -3.81
CA PHE A 344 -10.82 15.45 -4.55
C PHE A 344 -10.86 13.91 -4.47
N LYS A 345 -11.95 13.34 -4.95
CA LYS A 345 -12.15 11.89 -5.04
C LYS A 345 -13.02 11.54 -6.23
N LEU A 346 -12.80 10.36 -6.81
CA LEU A 346 -13.73 9.76 -7.75
C LEU A 346 -14.78 9.00 -6.95
N PRO A 347 -16.07 9.34 -7.08
CA PRO A 347 -17.12 8.62 -6.38
C PRO A 347 -17.32 7.23 -7.00
N TYR A 348 -17.74 6.29 -6.18
CA TYR A 348 -18.31 5.03 -6.67
C TYR A 348 -19.82 5.17 -6.90
N ASP A 349 -20.39 4.21 -7.60
CA ASP A 349 -21.82 4.17 -7.93
C ASP A 349 -22.68 4.05 -6.66
N GLY A 350 -23.46 5.10 -6.39
CA GLY A 350 -24.35 5.17 -5.23
C GLY A 350 -23.74 5.87 -4.01
N MET A 351 -22.49 6.36 -4.10
CA MET A 351 -21.83 7.12 -3.05
C MET A 351 -22.69 8.30 -2.59
N GLN A 352 -22.95 8.39 -1.29
CA GLN A 352 -23.64 9.53 -0.68
C GLN A 352 -22.66 10.65 -0.34
N GLU A 353 -23.17 11.89 -0.26
CA GLU A 353 -22.38 13.04 0.15
C GLU A 353 -21.86 12.85 1.59
N GLY A 354 -20.54 13.01 1.81
CA GLY A 354 -19.92 12.90 3.13
C GLY A 354 -19.25 11.55 3.49
N GLU A 355 -19.13 10.62 2.54
CA GLU A 355 -18.37 9.38 2.75
C GLU A 355 -16.86 9.61 2.89
N SER A 356 -16.31 9.11 4.01
CA SER A 356 -15.30 9.82 4.81
C SER A 356 -13.85 9.39 4.60
N VAL A 357 -13.42 9.09 3.36
CA VAL A 357 -12.01 8.75 3.09
C VAL A 357 -11.05 9.85 3.59
N GLU A 358 -11.54 11.09 3.68
CA GLU A 358 -10.84 12.27 4.20
C GLU A 358 -10.40 12.11 5.66
N MET A 359 -11.07 11.26 6.45
CA MET A 359 -10.67 10.97 7.84
C MET A 359 -9.30 10.29 7.91
N TYR A 360 -8.91 9.52 6.89
CA TYR A 360 -7.60 8.89 6.83
C TYR A 360 -6.46 9.88 6.66
N ALA A 361 -6.72 11.05 6.07
CA ALA A 361 -5.74 12.13 6.01
C ALA A 361 -5.37 12.63 7.42
N ALA A 362 -6.33 12.67 8.34
CA ALA A 362 -6.05 13.02 9.74
C ALA A 362 -5.36 11.89 10.51
N LEU A 363 -5.72 10.62 10.25
CA LEU A 363 -5.01 9.46 10.79
C LEU A 363 -3.53 9.48 10.39
N LYS A 364 -3.23 9.83 9.13
CA LYS A 364 -1.87 10.00 8.63
C LYS A 364 -1.09 11.04 9.42
N GLU A 365 -1.69 12.18 9.73
CA GLU A 365 -1.04 13.23 10.53
C GLU A 365 -0.79 12.81 11.99
N ILE A 366 -1.70 12.06 12.60
CA ILE A 366 -1.47 11.48 13.94
C ILE A 366 -0.36 10.43 13.90
N TYR A 367 -0.36 9.58 12.87
CA TYR A 367 0.66 8.56 12.67
C TYR A 367 2.05 9.19 12.45
N LYS A 368 2.15 10.27 11.68
CA LYS A 368 3.38 11.07 11.54
C LYS A 368 3.85 11.64 12.86
N LEU A 369 2.96 12.18 13.71
CA LEU A 369 3.33 12.63 15.05
C LEU A 369 4.03 11.50 15.84
N PHE A 370 3.44 10.30 15.82
CA PHE A 370 4.02 9.17 16.55
C PHE A 370 5.35 8.69 15.97
N LEU A 371 5.53 8.69 14.65
CA LEU A 371 6.79 8.22 14.04
C LEU A 371 7.90 9.27 13.95
N GLU A 372 7.54 10.53 13.75
CA GLU A 372 8.46 11.59 13.31
C GLU A 372 8.56 12.73 14.32
N GLY A 373 7.72 12.73 15.36
CA GLY A 373 7.68 13.77 16.37
C GLY A 373 6.82 14.96 15.94
N ASN A 374 6.94 16.06 16.68
CA ASN A 374 6.12 17.24 16.47
C ASN A 374 6.48 17.93 15.14
N LYS A 375 5.47 18.08 14.27
CA LYS A 375 5.56 18.78 12.98
C LYS A 375 4.28 19.58 12.76
N PRO A 376 4.32 20.66 11.97
CA PRO A 376 3.11 21.33 11.51
C PRO A 376 2.16 20.35 10.81
N CYS A 377 0.87 20.47 11.07
CA CYS A 377 -0.15 19.65 10.43
C CYS A 377 -0.14 19.85 8.92
N GLY A 378 0.08 18.77 8.16
CA GLY A 378 0.14 18.79 6.71
C GLY A 378 -1.17 19.17 6.03
N LEU A 379 -2.29 19.19 6.76
CA LEU A 379 -3.61 19.58 6.25
C LEU A 379 -3.91 21.07 6.41
N LEU A 380 -2.98 21.86 6.96
CA LEU A 380 -3.24 23.28 7.26
C LEU A 380 -3.65 24.09 6.03
N THR A 381 -2.96 23.93 4.90
CA THR A 381 -3.28 24.65 3.67
C THR A 381 -4.70 24.39 3.22
N TRP A 382 -5.10 23.12 3.13
CA TRP A 382 -6.47 22.73 2.79
C TRP A 382 -7.51 23.24 3.80
N CYS A 383 -7.19 23.18 5.10
CA CYS A 383 -8.08 23.70 6.14
C CYS A 383 -8.30 25.22 6.04
N ASN A 384 -7.35 25.99 5.49
CA ASN A 384 -7.52 27.43 5.29
C ASN A 384 -8.52 27.76 4.17
N ASP A 385 -8.65 26.87 3.19
CA ASP A 385 -9.55 27.06 2.03
C ASP A 385 -10.96 26.48 2.27
N SER A 386 -11.16 25.74 3.36
CA SER A 386 -12.45 25.14 3.72
C SER A 386 -13.26 26.04 4.66
N LEU A 387 -14.48 26.40 4.21
CA LEU A 387 -15.43 27.23 4.99
C LEU A 387 -15.84 26.60 6.33
N GLU A 388 -15.78 25.27 6.43
CA GLU A 388 -16.19 24.53 7.62
C GLU A 388 -15.03 24.30 8.61
N SER A 389 -13.79 24.57 8.20
CA SER A 389 -12.60 24.34 9.00
C SER A 389 -12.29 25.52 9.94
N THR A 390 -11.63 25.21 11.06
CA THR A 390 -11.21 26.20 12.07
C THR A 390 -9.68 26.19 12.27
N PRO A 391 -8.89 26.46 11.22
CA PRO A 391 -7.43 26.49 11.33
C PRO A 391 -6.98 27.61 12.27
N ASN A 392 -5.93 27.35 13.05
CA ASN A 392 -5.31 28.30 13.97
C ASN A 392 -3.87 27.87 14.32
N GLU A 393 -3.18 28.67 15.14
CA GLU A 393 -1.78 28.45 15.54
C GLU A 393 -1.49 27.07 16.16
N LEU A 394 -2.49 26.42 16.77
CA LEU A 394 -2.33 25.06 17.30
C LEU A 394 -2.04 24.05 16.19
N CYS A 395 -2.46 24.29 14.95
CA CYS A 395 -2.17 23.41 13.82
C CYS A 395 -0.67 23.33 13.52
N ASN A 396 0.10 24.36 13.84
CA ASN A 396 1.55 24.41 13.61
C ASN A 396 2.38 23.82 14.76
N THR A 397 1.80 23.74 15.96
CA THR A 397 2.58 23.54 17.19
C THR A 397 2.04 22.43 18.08
N ALA A 398 0.74 22.26 18.18
CA ALA A 398 0.09 21.33 19.09
C ALA A 398 -1.34 20.97 18.62
N PRO A 399 -1.52 20.30 17.48
CA PRO A 399 -2.85 20.00 16.92
C PRO A 399 -3.72 19.17 17.87
N TRP A 400 -3.13 18.34 18.73
CA TRP A 400 -3.84 17.60 19.78
C TRP A 400 -4.52 18.51 20.81
N LYS A 401 -4.08 19.76 21.01
CA LYS A 401 -4.73 20.71 21.94
C LYS A 401 -6.06 21.24 21.41
N LYS A 402 -6.35 21.07 20.11
CA LYS A 402 -7.64 21.44 19.52
C LYS A 402 -8.81 20.60 20.05
N VAL A 403 -8.57 19.55 20.86
CA VAL A 403 -9.64 18.79 21.54
C VAL A 403 -10.52 19.64 22.46
N GLY A 404 -10.05 20.82 22.90
CA GLY A 404 -10.81 21.77 23.71
C GLY A 404 -11.71 22.72 22.91
N GLU A 405 -11.68 22.68 21.58
CA GLU A 405 -12.49 23.56 20.73
C GLU A 405 -13.94 23.08 20.63
N THR A 406 -14.86 24.02 20.37
CA THR A 406 -16.28 23.71 20.19
C THR A 406 -16.53 22.84 18.97
N LYS A 407 -15.87 23.17 17.85
CA LYS A 407 -15.90 22.39 16.60
C LYS A 407 -14.56 21.69 16.45
N LEU A 408 -14.58 20.36 16.46
CA LEU A 408 -13.36 19.57 16.31
C LEU A 408 -13.03 19.35 14.84
N CYS A 409 -11.76 19.58 14.49
CA CYS A 409 -11.21 19.02 13.26
C CYS A 409 -11.03 17.49 13.39
N PRO A 410 -10.93 16.74 12.29
CA PRO A 410 -10.76 15.28 12.31
C PRO A 410 -9.60 14.79 13.18
N TYR A 411 -8.47 15.50 13.21
CA TYR A 411 -7.33 15.18 14.09
C TYR A 411 -7.75 15.22 15.57
N ALA A 412 -8.33 16.33 16.00
CA ALA A 412 -8.78 16.51 17.37
C ALA A 412 -9.92 15.55 17.74
N PHE A 413 -10.78 15.24 16.77
CA PHE A 413 -11.82 14.24 16.91
C PHE A 413 -11.24 12.87 17.26
N PHE A 414 -10.29 12.34 16.49
CA PHE A 414 -9.65 11.06 16.79
C PHE A 414 -8.97 11.08 18.15
N TRP A 415 -8.24 12.16 18.46
CA TRP A 415 -7.58 12.31 19.75
C TRP A 415 -8.55 12.22 20.93
N ARG A 416 -9.69 12.92 20.83
CA ARG A 416 -10.76 12.87 21.84
C ARG A 416 -11.43 11.49 21.87
N HIS A 417 -11.77 10.95 20.71
CA HIS A 417 -12.48 9.67 20.54
C HIS A 417 -11.69 8.50 21.15
N TRP A 418 -10.38 8.49 20.96
CA TRP A 418 -9.50 7.46 21.53
C TRP A 418 -9.23 7.62 23.03
N GLY A 419 -9.70 8.72 23.63
CA GLY A 419 -9.53 9.03 25.06
C GLY A 419 -8.14 9.57 25.39
N LEU A 420 -7.53 10.30 24.45
CA LEU A 420 -6.23 10.96 24.64
C LEU A 420 -6.37 12.42 25.11
N THR A 421 -7.58 12.85 25.49
CA THR A 421 -7.79 14.18 26.07
C THR A 421 -6.92 14.38 27.31
N GLY A 422 -6.07 15.41 27.28
CA GLY A 422 -5.11 15.70 28.34
C GLY A 422 -3.76 14.98 28.22
N CYS A 423 -3.59 14.08 27.25
CA CYS A 423 -2.30 13.48 26.92
C CYS A 423 -1.50 14.43 26.03
N GLU A 424 -0.30 14.83 26.46
CA GLU A 424 0.60 15.71 25.70
C GLU A 424 1.83 14.95 25.17
N PRO A 425 2.03 14.88 23.84
CA PRO A 425 3.30 14.48 23.26
C PRO A 425 4.37 15.55 23.56
N VAL A 426 5.54 15.11 24.04
CA VAL A 426 6.69 15.95 24.42
C VAL A 426 7.98 15.51 23.75
#